data_AF-A0A7S1YPF2-F1
#
_entry.id   AF-A0A7S1YPF2-F1
#
_cell.length_a   1.000
_cell.length_b   1.000
_cell.length_c   1.000
_cell.angle_alpha   90.00
_cell.angle_beta   90.00
_cell.angle_gamma   90.00
#
_symmetry.space_group_name_H-M   'P 1'
#
loop_
_entity.id
_entity.type
_entity.pdbx_description
1 polymer ?
#
loop_
_entity_poly.entity_id
_entity_poly.type
_entity_poly.pdbx_seq_one_letter_code
_entity_poly.pdbx_strand_id
1 'polypeptide(L)'
;LNACAFTRGGAEDKKKALLIAEDTFRRIQESKDLAPQELTYATMMKAYTNLAGNREDKIDMIRPIFAECAERGLVGNMVLKEIRYSLSEDQQKSLFESVTKVGNTNAGRIPNDWSRNVSRKYQ
;
A
#
# COMPACT_ATOMS: atom_id res chain seq x y z
N LEU A 1 9.88 1.47 9.99
CA LEU A 1 8.65 1.66 9.18
C LEU A 1 7.42 1.98 10.04
N ASN A 2 6.94 1.07 10.90
CA ASN A 2 5.72 1.31 11.69
C ASN A 2 5.77 2.58 12.56
N ALA A 3 6.91 2.83 13.22
CA ALA A 3 7.09 4.05 14.02
C ALA A 3 6.89 5.34 13.20
N CYS A 4 7.34 5.37 11.94
CA CYS A 4 7.15 6.49 11.03
C CYS A 4 5.68 6.69 10.68
N ALA A 5 4.97 5.61 10.35
CA ALA A 5 3.56 5.67 9.94
C ALA A 5 2.64 6.28 11.01
N PHE A 6 3.05 6.28 12.28
CA PHE A 6 2.32 6.86 13.41
C PHE A 6 2.96 8.13 13.98
N THR A 7 3.92 8.74 13.26
CA THR A 7 4.53 10.01 13.68
C THR A 7 3.46 11.08 13.85
N ARG A 8 3.46 11.68 15.05
CA ARG A 8 2.69 12.88 15.39
C ARG A 8 3.64 14.08 15.37
N GLY A 9 3.12 15.26 15.07
CA GLY A 9 3.92 16.48 14.98
C GLY A 9 3.49 17.37 13.83
N GLY A 10 4.32 18.37 13.56
CA GLY A 10 4.09 19.34 12.49
C GLY A 10 4.33 18.74 11.10
N ALA A 11 4.10 19.55 10.06
CA ALA A 11 4.32 19.16 8.67
C ALA A 11 5.77 18.69 8.42
N GLU A 12 6.75 19.35 9.03
CA GLU A 12 8.17 18.99 8.90
C GLU A 12 8.50 17.64 9.54
N ASP A 13 7.93 17.32 10.71
CA ASP A 13 8.13 16.02 11.36
C ASP A 13 7.54 14.89 10.51
N LYS A 14 6.33 15.11 9.98
CA LYS A 14 5.68 14.15 9.09
C LYS A 14 6.44 13.95 7.79
N LYS A 15 6.96 15.03 7.19
CA LYS A 15 7.80 14.96 5.99
C LYS A 15 9.08 14.17 6.23
N LYS A 16 9.79 14.42 7.33
CA LYS A 16 10.98 13.65 7.73
C LYS A 16 10.65 12.18 7.96
N ALA A 17 9.56 11.90 8.68
CA ALA A 17 9.12 10.53 8.94
C ALA A 17 8.77 9.79 7.63
N LEU A 18 8.16 10.48 6.66
CA LEU A 18 7.84 9.90 5.36
C LEU A 18 9.11 9.54 4.58
N LEU A 19 10.09 10.45 4.52
CA LEU A 19 11.37 10.17 3.85
C LEU A 19 12.10 8.95 4.47
N ILE A 20 12.06 8.83 5.80
CA ILE A 20 12.64 7.67 6.50
C ILE A 20 11.83 6.39 6.18
N ALA A 21 10.51 6.48 6.10
CA ALA A 21 9.65 5.36 5.73
C ALA A 21 9.98 4.85 4.32
N GLU A 22 10.10 5.75 3.34
CA GLU A 22 10.45 5.44 1.95
C GLU A 22 11.84 4.81 1.83
N ASP A 23 12.86 5.39 2.48
CA ASP A 23 14.21 4.83 2.50
C ASP A 23 14.24 3.45 3.16
N THR A 24 13.53 3.27 4.28
CA THR A 24 13.43 1.97 4.95
C THR A 24 12.75 0.93 4.06
N PHE A 25 11.66 1.31 3.40
CA PHE A 25 10.92 0.41 2.51
C PHE A 25 11.80 -0.02 1.33
N ARG A 26 12.49 0.92 0.68
CA ARG A 26 13.46 0.63 -0.39
C ARG A 26 14.55 -0.34 0.07
N ARG A 27 15.14 -0.12 1.25
CA ARG A 27 16.17 -1.03 1.81
C ARG A 27 15.64 -2.43 2.07
N ILE A 28 14.37 -2.58 2.45
CA ILE A 28 13.74 -3.90 2.59
C ILE A 28 13.61 -4.57 1.21
N GLN A 29 13.24 -3.82 0.17
CA GLN A 29 13.11 -4.35 -1.19
C GLN A 29 14.45 -4.77 -1.80
N GLU A 30 15.52 -4.05 -1.49
CA GLU A 30 16.88 -4.28 -2.00
C GLU A 30 17.70 -5.28 -1.16
N SER A 31 17.18 -5.69 0.01
CA SER A 31 17.87 -6.61 0.91
C SER A 31 17.96 -8.02 0.31
N LYS A 32 19.07 -8.71 0.57
CA LYS A 32 19.22 -10.14 0.26
C LYS A 32 18.59 -11.04 1.34
N ASP A 33 18.49 -10.53 2.56
CA ASP A 33 18.08 -11.29 3.75
C ASP A 33 16.64 -11.00 4.16
N LEU A 34 16.05 -9.91 3.67
CA LEU A 34 14.68 -9.50 3.93
C LEU A 34 13.87 -9.49 2.64
N ALA A 35 12.58 -9.80 2.76
CA ALA A 35 11.61 -9.64 1.69
C ALA A 35 10.39 -8.88 2.21
N PRO A 36 9.85 -7.91 1.45
CA PRO A 36 8.62 -7.24 1.84
C PRO A 36 7.46 -8.24 1.86
N GLN A 37 6.64 -8.14 2.90
CA GLN A 37 5.43 -8.95 3.08
C GLN A 37 4.18 -8.06 3.01
N GLU A 38 2.99 -8.65 3.06
CA GLU A 38 1.72 -7.91 3.12
C GLU A 38 1.77 -6.76 4.15
N LEU A 39 2.24 -7.04 5.36
CA LEU A 39 2.36 -6.04 6.43
C LEU A 39 3.29 -4.89 6.05
N THR A 40 4.38 -5.16 5.34
CA THR A 40 5.33 -4.13 4.87
C THR A 40 4.64 -3.15 3.92
N TYR A 41 3.90 -3.66 2.93
CA TYR A 41 3.13 -2.85 1.98
C TYR A 41 2.03 -2.06 2.68
N ALA A 42 1.22 -2.71 3.53
CA ALA A 42 0.16 -2.05 4.28
C ALA A 42 0.70 -0.91 5.16
N THR A 43 1.83 -1.14 5.84
CA THR A 43 2.45 -0.11 6.69
C THR A 43 2.98 1.06 5.88
N MET A 44 3.54 0.82 4.69
CA MET A 44 4.00 1.89 3.81
C MET A 44 2.83 2.72 3.26
N MET A 45 1.73 2.08 2.84
CA MET A 45 0.51 2.79 2.44
C MET A 45 -0.05 3.64 3.59
N LYS A 46 -0.09 3.09 4.81
CA LYS A 46 -0.48 3.86 6.00
C LYS A 46 0.41 5.07 6.23
N ALA A 47 1.72 4.96 6.00
CA ALA A 47 2.65 6.08 6.11
C ALA A 47 2.28 7.20 5.11
N TYR A 48 1.97 6.87 3.86
CA TYR A 48 1.45 7.86 2.92
C TYR A 48 0.16 8.51 3.43
N THR A 49 -0.79 7.72 3.90
CA THR A 49 -2.09 8.21 4.38
C THR A 49 -1.98 9.19 5.53
N ASN A 50 -1.10 8.91 6.49
CA ASN A 50 -0.96 9.69 7.72
C ASN A 50 0.01 10.87 7.59
N LEU A 51 1.05 10.73 6.75
CA LEU A 51 2.16 11.67 6.70
C LEU A 51 2.12 12.60 5.47
N ALA A 52 1.45 12.21 4.37
CA ALA A 52 1.38 13.03 3.16
C ALA A 52 0.45 14.25 3.27
N GLY A 53 -0.26 14.44 4.39
CA GLY A 53 -1.19 15.56 4.60
C GLY A 53 -2.52 15.41 3.85
N ASN A 54 -3.22 16.52 3.60
CA ASN A 54 -4.47 16.58 2.82
C ASN A 54 -4.23 16.67 1.30
N ARG A 55 -3.08 16.21 0.82
CA ARG A 55 -2.81 16.25 -0.61
C ARG A 55 -3.78 15.32 -1.34
N GLU A 56 -4.44 15.84 -2.37
CA GLU A 56 -5.31 15.07 -3.26
C GLU A 56 -4.53 13.97 -4.02
N ASP A 57 -3.19 14.07 -4.03
CA ASP A 57 -2.25 13.17 -4.71
C ASP A 57 -1.93 11.84 -3.98
N LYS A 58 -2.62 11.52 -2.86
CA LYS A 58 -2.38 10.25 -2.13
C LYS A 58 -2.48 9.02 -3.01
N ILE A 59 -3.40 9.04 -3.99
CA ILE A 59 -3.55 7.95 -4.95
C ILE A 59 -2.28 7.76 -5.80
N ASP A 60 -1.57 8.83 -6.16
CA ASP A 60 -0.37 8.75 -6.99
C ASP A 60 0.81 8.14 -6.22
N MET A 61 0.84 8.31 -4.89
CA MET A 61 1.81 7.64 -4.03
C MET A 61 1.45 6.18 -3.76
N ILE A 62 0.16 5.88 -3.57
CA ILE A 62 -0.32 4.54 -3.26
C ILE A 62 -0.30 3.62 -4.49
N ARG A 63 -0.59 4.15 -5.68
CA ARG A 63 -0.69 3.36 -6.93
C ARG A 63 0.54 2.51 -7.23
N PRO A 64 1.78 3.04 -7.27
CA PRO A 64 2.96 2.21 -7.57
C PRO A 64 3.19 1.13 -6.52
N ILE A 65 2.98 1.45 -5.23
CA ILE A 65 3.14 0.48 -4.12
C ILE A 65 2.09 -0.63 -4.20
N PHE A 66 0.85 -0.29 -4.54
CA PHE A 66 -0.22 -1.28 -4.70
C PHE A 66 0.02 -2.17 -5.92
N ALA A 67 0.45 -1.61 -7.05
CA ALA A 67 0.77 -2.37 -8.25
C ALA A 67 1.87 -3.41 -8.00
N GLU A 68 2.95 -3.01 -7.32
CA GLU A 68 4.03 -3.94 -6.95
C GLU A 68 3.54 -5.02 -5.96
N CYS A 69 2.73 -4.63 -4.98
CA CYS A 69 2.12 -5.58 -4.03
C CYS A 69 1.26 -6.63 -4.75
N ALA A 70 0.45 -6.20 -5.73
CA ALA A 70 -0.39 -7.05 -6.55
C ALA A 70 0.44 -8.00 -7.43
N GLU A 71 1.50 -7.50 -8.07
CA GLU A 71 2.42 -8.31 -8.87
C GLU A 71 3.09 -9.41 -8.03
N ARG A 72 3.52 -9.06 -6.82
CA ARG A 72 4.11 -10.02 -5.86
C ARG A 72 3.09 -10.95 -5.23
N GLY A 73 1.79 -10.77 -5.47
CA GLY A 73 0.75 -11.62 -4.90
C GLY A 73 0.56 -11.44 -3.40
N LEU A 74 0.81 -10.24 -2.88
CA LEU A 74 0.80 -9.91 -1.45
C LEU A 74 -0.38 -9.01 -1.03
N VAL A 75 -1.37 -8.81 -1.89
CA VAL A 75 -2.59 -8.07 -1.57
C VAL A 75 -3.50 -8.94 -0.70
N GLY A 76 -3.45 -8.69 0.60
CA GLY A 76 -4.35 -9.29 1.58
C GLY A 76 -5.24 -8.26 2.29
N ASN A 77 -5.86 -8.70 3.38
CA ASN A 77 -6.82 -7.90 4.14
C ASN A 77 -6.23 -6.62 4.71
N MET A 78 -4.95 -6.61 5.10
CA MET A 78 -4.30 -5.41 5.64
C MET A 78 -4.14 -4.36 4.55
N VAL A 79 -3.68 -4.77 3.36
CA VAL A 79 -3.56 -3.87 2.21
C VAL A 79 -4.93 -3.30 1.81
N LEU A 80 -5.94 -4.16 1.67
CA LEU A 80 -7.30 -3.74 1.31
C LEU A 80 -7.94 -2.83 2.37
N LYS A 81 -7.68 -3.08 3.65
CA LYS A 81 -8.11 -2.21 4.74
C LYS A 81 -7.47 -0.83 4.61
N GLU A 82 -6.16 -0.75 4.36
CA GLU A 82 -5.48 0.53 4.19
C GLU A 82 -5.97 1.30 2.95
N ILE A 83 -6.17 0.63 1.81
CA ILE A 83 -6.75 1.27 0.61
C ILE A 83 -8.10 1.92 0.93
N ARG A 84 -9.00 1.21 1.64
CA ARG A 84 -10.32 1.72 2.03
C ARG A 84 -10.26 2.92 2.98
N TYR A 85 -9.26 2.99 3.86
CA TYR A 85 -9.08 4.15 4.74
C TYR A 85 -8.43 5.34 4.04
N SER A 86 -7.69 5.10 2.97
CA SER A 86 -6.79 6.09 2.39
C SER A 86 -7.40 6.83 1.20
N LEU A 87 -8.34 6.18 0.51
CA LEU A 87 -8.86 6.59 -0.79
C LEU A 87 -10.40 6.62 -0.79
N SER A 88 -10.98 7.55 -1.54
CA SER A 88 -12.42 7.55 -1.83
C SER A 88 -12.83 6.34 -2.68
N GLU A 89 -14.13 6.02 -2.76
CA GLU A 89 -14.61 4.90 -3.58
C GLU A 89 -14.21 5.04 -5.06
N ASP A 90 -14.27 6.25 -5.62
CA ASP A 90 -13.83 6.54 -7.00
C ASP A 90 -12.33 6.29 -7.19
N GLN A 91 -11.52 6.70 -6.21
CA GLN A 91 -10.07 6.47 -6.23
C GLN A 91 -9.73 4.98 -6.09
N GLN A 92 -10.48 4.22 -5.28
CA GLN A 92 -10.32 2.78 -5.14
C GLN A 92 -10.64 2.07 -6.47
N LYS A 93 -11.74 2.45 -7.12
CA LYS A 93 -12.13 1.92 -8.43
C LYS A 93 -11.05 2.20 -9.48
N SER A 94 -10.61 3.46 -9.58
CA SER A 94 -9.54 3.87 -10.50
C SER A 94 -8.23 3.10 -10.24
N LEU A 95 -7.86 2.90 -8.96
CA LEU A 95 -6.69 2.13 -8.58
C LEU A 95 -6.79 0.68 -9.06
N PHE A 96 -7.91 0.00 -8.80
CA PHE A 96 -8.08 -1.39 -9.20
C PHE A 96 -8.15 -1.57 -10.72
N GLU A 97 -8.81 -0.67 -11.43
CA GLU A 97 -8.85 -0.65 -12.90
C GLU A 97 -7.44 -0.48 -13.48
N SER A 98 -6.60 0.37 -12.88
CA SER A 98 -5.23 0.61 -13.37
C SER A 98 -4.30 -0.60 -13.25
N VAL A 99 -4.56 -1.50 -12.30
CA VAL A 99 -3.72 -2.69 -12.05
C VAL A 99 -4.30 -3.95 -12.71
N THR A 100 -5.58 -3.96 -13.04
CA THR A 100 -6.25 -5.11 -13.67
C THR A 100 -6.02 -5.11 -15.18
N LYS A 101 -5.05 -5.89 -15.68
CA LYS A 101 -4.73 -5.99 -17.12
C LYS A 101 -5.82 -6.67 -17.98
N VAL A 102 -6.84 -7.27 -17.37
CA VAL A 102 -7.88 -8.06 -18.06
C VAL A 102 -9.22 -7.72 -17.44
N GLY A 103 -10.20 -7.27 -18.25
CA GLY A 103 -11.51 -6.75 -17.84
C GLY A 103 -12.44 -7.74 -17.11
N ASN A 104 -12.00 -8.30 -15.98
CA ASN A 104 -12.74 -9.21 -15.14
C ASN A 104 -12.77 -8.69 -13.70
N THR A 105 -13.24 -7.46 -13.52
CA THR A 105 -13.68 -6.93 -12.23
C THR A 105 -15.08 -7.46 -11.94
N ASN A 106 -15.23 -8.78 -11.79
CA ASN A 106 -16.49 -9.32 -11.31
C ASN A 106 -16.58 -9.07 -9.80
N ALA A 107 -17.42 -8.08 -9.45
CA ALA A 107 -18.13 -7.91 -8.18
C ALA A 107 -17.34 -8.25 -6.91
N GLY A 108 -16.37 -7.39 -6.55
CA GLY A 108 -15.86 -7.31 -5.18
C GLY A 108 -14.88 -8.42 -4.75
N ARG A 109 -14.44 -9.30 -5.65
CA ARG A 109 -13.36 -10.25 -5.38
C ARG A 109 -12.06 -9.80 -6.04
N ILE A 110 -10.97 -9.75 -5.28
CA ILE A 110 -9.67 -9.49 -5.87
C ILE A 110 -9.17 -10.72 -6.66
N PRO A 111 -8.39 -10.53 -7.73
CA PRO A 111 -7.80 -11.64 -8.47
C PRO A 111 -6.99 -12.57 -7.55
N ASN A 112 -7.11 -13.88 -7.74
CA ASN A 112 -6.34 -14.86 -6.96
C ASN A 112 -4.82 -14.61 -7.07
N ASP A 113 -4.35 -14.14 -8.22
CA ASP A 113 -2.94 -13.82 -8.46
C ASP A 113 -2.43 -12.71 -7.54
N TRP A 114 -3.28 -11.77 -7.13
CA TRP A 114 -2.89 -10.68 -6.24
C TRP A 114 -2.70 -11.14 -4.80
N SER A 115 -3.19 -12.32 -4.42
CA SER A 115 -3.12 -12.84 -3.04
C SER A 115 -2.42 -14.20 -2.91
N ARG A 116 -1.80 -14.70 -3.98
CA ARG A 116 -1.18 -16.03 -4.03
C ARG A 116 -0.14 -16.29 -2.94
N ASN A 117 0.52 -15.24 -2.44
CA ASN A 117 1.60 -15.30 -1.44
C ASN A 117 1.16 -14.80 -0.05
N VAL A 118 -0.13 -14.55 0.16
CA VAL A 118 -0.66 -14.18 1.49
C VAL A 118 -0.93 -15.45 2.29
N SER A 119 -0.29 -15.56 3.46
CA SER A 119 -0.35 -16.74 4.33
C SER A 119 -1.71 -16.94 5.02
N ARG A 120 -2.56 -15.91 5.09
CA ARG A 120 -3.96 -16.01 5.52
C ARG A 120 -4.89 -15.73 4.34
N LYS A 121 -5.29 -16.79 3.63
CA LYS A 121 -6.32 -16.68 2.58
C LYS A 121 -7.70 -16.46 3.22
N TYR A 122 -8.47 -15.62 2.55
CA TYR A 122 -9.90 -15.30 2.77
C TYR A 122 -10.65 -16.42 3.51
N GLN A 123 -10.99 -16.16 4.78
CA GLN A 123 -12.06 -16.87 5.49
C GLN A 123 -13.31 -15.99 5.47
#